data_AF-A0A672S0B7-F1
#
_entry.id   AF-A0A672S0B7-F1
#
_cell.length_a   1.000
_cell.length_b   1.000
_cell.length_c   1.000
_cell.angle_alpha   90.00
_cell.angle_beta   90.00
_cell.angle_gamma   90.00
#
_symmetry.space_group_name_H-M   'P 1'
#
loop_
_entity.id
_entity.type
_entity.pdbx_description
1 polymer ?
#
loop_
_entity_poly.entity_id
_entity_poly.type
_entity_poly.pdbx_seq_one_letter_code
_entity_poly.pdbx_strand_id
1 'polypeptide(L)'
;EAIVAHPAFEGGLRLTLSPLEQQLRDDDFYTYDEDGTHFSQDVTPMILAAHCKEYEIVQILLLKGACIEKPHNYFCKCSECAEKQKQDSFSRSQLRMNTYKGLASAAYLSLSSEDPVLTALELSNELAQLANIETEFKNDYRKLSMKCKDIVVGILDLCRNTEEVEAILNGDVDQSLPMEWFPKTMFNSMISLQFVAHPNCQLQLLTLWYENLSGLRQQSISVKFWTVLGVMVGLPFLAIAYWIMPCSKVGQVLRSPFMKFVAHAVSFSLFLGLLVLSASDRFAGVKNLPNETITDHPLQIFRIKTTQLSWTEMLIMEWVLGMTWTECKEAWDDGPREYIMHLWNVLDFGMLSVFVVSFTARFMAFMRASHAQLYVDLHVTNADLVNGSLPEDVAYFTYARNKWLPSDPQLNSEGLYSIAVVLSFSRIACSAAKYNPAFTTVEESFKTLFWSIFGLSGVISVVLKYDHKLIENIGYVIYGVYNVTMVVVLLNMLIAMINHSYQEIEEDADVEWKFARAKLRLSCFDEGSTLPPPFMQGQAQIDSESDEINEEIKQDISSLRYELLEENHRPLKNLLN
;
A
#
# COMPACT_ATOMS: atom_id res chain seq x y z
N GLU A 1 -23.82 -2.86 -46.86
CA GLU A 1 -24.35 -1.56 -47.31
C GLU A 1 -25.73 -1.66 -47.98
N ALA A 2 -25.92 -2.44 -49.04
CA ALA A 2 -27.22 -2.53 -49.76
C ALA A 2 -28.43 -2.87 -48.84
N ILE A 3 -28.25 -3.75 -47.86
CA ILE A 3 -29.30 -4.12 -46.89
C ILE A 3 -29.60 -2.97 -45.92
N VAL A 4 -28.55 -2.33 -45.39
CA VAL A 4 -28.65 -1.26 -44.39
C VAL A 4 -29.11 0.08 -45.02
N ALA A 5 -29.04 0.20 -46.34
CA ALA A 5 -29.56 1.32 -47.11
C ALA A 5 -31.07 1.24 -47.37
N HIS A 6 -31.74 0.14 -46.99
CA HIS A 6 -33.19 0.02 -47.14
C HIS A 6 -33.92 1.01 -46.21
N PRO A 7 -35.00 1.68 -46.65
CA PRO A 7 -35.73 2.68 -45.87
C PRO A 7 -36.31 2.13 -44.55
N ALA A 8 -36.46 0.80 -44.44
CA ALA A 8 -36.83 0.13 -43.19
C ALA A 8 -35.81 0.32 -42.05
N PHE A 9 -34.57 0.69 -42.35
CA PHE A 9 -33.51 0.99 -41.38
C PHE A 9 -33.22 2.49 -41.25
N GLU A 10 -34.03 3.33 -41.89
CA GLU A 10 -33.89 4.78 -41.84
C GLU A 10 -34.19 5.29 -40.41
N GLY A 11 -33.21 5.95 -39.79
CA GLY A 11 -33.29 6.42 -38.40
C GLY A 11 -32.74 5.47 -37.33
N GLY A 12 -32.14 4.31 -37.70
CA GLY A 12 -31.34 3.47 -36.79
C GLY A 12 -32.10 2.72 -35.69
N LEU A 13 -33.37 3.04 -35.44
CA LEU A 13 -34.19 2.49 -34.33
C LEU A 13 -34.28 0.96 -34.33
N ARG A 14 -34.31 0.33 -35.51
CA ARG A 14 -34.36 -1.13 -35.63
C ARG A 14 -33.03 -1.83 -35.37
N LEU A 15 -31.92 -1.09 -35.44
CA LEU A 15 -30.56 -1.60 -35.21
C LEU A 15 -30.13 -1.47 -33.75
N THR A 16 -30.76 -0.57 -32.99
CA THR A 16 -30.48 -0.32 -31.57
C THR A 16 -31.35 -1.17 -30.63
N LEU A 17 -32.59 -1.44 -31.00
CA LEU A 17 -33.52 -2.24 -30.19
C LEU A 17 -33.17 -3.74 -30.25
N SER A 18 -33.25 -4.41 -29.10
CA SER A 18 -33.12 -5.87 -29.05
C SER A 18 -34.33 -6.55 -29.70
N PRO A 19 -34.17 -7.74 -30.31
CA PRO A 19 -35.29 -8.53 -30.81
C PRO A 19 -36.39 -8.75 -29.75
N LEU A 20 -36.04 -8.87 -28.46
CA LEU A 20 -36.99 -8.95 -27.35
C LEU A 20 -37.84 -7.68 -27.20
N GLU A 21 -37.23 -6.50 -27.34
CA GLU A 21 -37.92 -5.21 -27.27
C GLU A 21 -38.76 -4.91 -28.52
N GLN A 22 -38.43 -5.53 -29.65
CA GLN A 22 -39.21 -5.45 -30.88
C GLN A 22 -40.39 -6.42 -30.89
N GLN A 23 -40.24 -7.63 -30.32
CA GLN A 23 -41.38 -8.53 -30.09
C GLN A 23 -42.42 -7.92 -29.14
N LEU A 24 -41.99 -7.17 -28.11
CA LEU A 24 -42.89 -6.40 -27.25
C LEU A 24 -43.65 -5.29 -28.00
N ARG A 25 -43.24 -4.95 -29.23
CA ARG A 25 -43.89 -3.97 -30.12
C ARG A 25 -44.64 -4.63 -31.28
N ASP A 26 -44.87 -5.94 -31.24
CA ASP A 26 -45.56 -6.75 -32.27
C ASP A 26 -44.89 -6.65 -33.67
N ASP A 27 -43.56 -6.56 -33.74
CA ASP A 27 -42.80 -6.57 -35.02
C ASP A 27 -42.06 -7.91 -35.18
N ASP A 28 -42.59 -8.82 -36.01
CA ASP A 28 -42.05 -10.17 -36.30
C ASP A 28 -40.78 -10.14 -37.21
N PHE A 29 -40.09 -9.01 -37.28
CA PHE A 29 -39.01 -8.80 -38.25
C PHE A 29 -37.83 -9.79 -38.11
N TYR A 30 -37.53 -10.25 -36.90
CA TYR A 30 -36.38 -11.12 -36.61
C TYR A 30 -36.73 -12.62 -36.51
N THR A 31 -38.00 -13.00 -36.65
CA THR A 31 -38.41 -14.42 -36.57
C THR A 31 -37.96 -15.16 -37.82
N TYR A 32 -37.28 -16.30 -37.63
CA TYR A 32 -36.78 -17.12 -38.74
C TYR A 32 -37.76 -18.25 -39.09
N ASP A 33 -38.23 -18.99 -38.09
CA ASP A 33 -39.19 -20.11 -38.21
C ASP A 33 -40.22 -20.10 -37.04
N GLU A 34 -41.16 -21.06 -37.00
CA GLU A 34 -42.15 -21.24 -35.90
C GLU A 34 -41.49 -21.42 -34.51
N ASP A 35 -40.20 -21.81 -34.48
CA ASP A 35 -39.40 -22.03 -33.26
C ASP A 35 -38.67 -20.76 -32.75
N GLY A 36 -38.79 -19.61 -33.42
CA GLY A 36 -38.27 -18.31 -32.95
C GLY A 36 -37.05 -17.75 -33.70
N THR A 37 -36.17 -17.03 -32.99
CA THR A 37 -35.01 -16.32 -33.55
C THR A 37 -33.74 -17.20 -33.52
N HIS A 38 -32.86 -17.08 -34.52
CA HIS A 38 -31.61 -17.87 -34.61
C HIS A 38 -30.57 -17.55 -33.52
N PHE A 39 -30.53 -16.28 -33.10
CA PHE A 39 -29.70 -15.79 -32.00
C PHE A 39 -30.59 -15.52 -30.79
N SER A 40 -29.98 -15.42 -29.60
CA SER A 40 -30.68 -14.97 -28.39
C SER A 40 -31.40 -13.65 -28.68
N GLN A 41 -32.64 -13.55 -28.20
CA GLN A 41 -33.52 -12.38 -28.40
C GLN A 41 -32.94 -11.09 -27.81
N ASP A 42 -31.86 -11.20 -27.03
CA ASP A 42 -31.16 -10.12 -26.37
C ASP A 42 -30.02 -9.52 -27.22
N VAL A 43 -29.68 -10.13 -28.37
CA VAL A 43 -28.51 -9.75 -29.18
C VAL A 43 -28.94 -8.85 -30.33
N THR A 44 -28.54 -7.58 -30.27
CA THR A 44 -28.71 -6.64 -31.38
C THR A 44 -27.69 -6.91 -32.51
N PRO A 45 -27.96 -6.48 -33.75
CA PRO A 45 -26.99 -6.57 -34.85
C PRO A 45 -25.64 -5.94 -34.51
N MET A 46 -25.66 -4.85 -33.72
CA MET A 46 -24.46 -4.16 -33.27
C MET A 46 -23.65 -4.99 -32.26
N ILE A 47 -24.33 -5.62 -31.29
CA ILE A 47 -23.68 -6.51 -30.32
C ILE A 47 -23.07 -7.72 -31.03
N LEU A 48 -23.77 -8.29 -32.02
CA LEU A 48 -23.25 -9.42 -32.78
C LEU A 48 -22.03 -9.04 -33.63
N ALA A 49 -22.08 -7.91 -34.34
CA ALA A 49 -20.94 -7.40 -35.11
C ALA A 49 -19.71 -7.16 -34.22
N ALA A 50 -19.93 -6.58 -33.02
CA ALA A 50 -18.90 -6.39 -32.00
C ALA A 50 -18.32 -7.74 -31.51
N HIS A 51 -19.15 -8.77 -31.28
CA HIS A 51 -18.68 -10.09 -30.86
C HIS A 51 -17.82 -10.78 -31.94
N CYS A 52 -18.15 -10.58 -33.22
CA CYS A 52 -17.40 -11.11 -34.36
C CYS A 52 -16.11 -10.33 -34.66
N LYS A 53 -15.92 -9.14 -34.07
CA LYS A 53 -14.76 -8.25 -34.28
C LYS A 53 -14.62 -7.75 -35.73
N GLU A 54 -15.73 -7.54 -36.42
CA GLU A 54 -15.75 -7.06 -37.80
C GLU A 54 -15.80 -5.53 -37.85
N TYR A 55 -14.62 -4.89 -37.95
CA TYR A 55 -14.47 -3.43 -37.89
C TYR A 55 -15.31 -2.68 -38.93
N GLU A 56 -15.36 -3.18 -40.17
CA GLU A 56 -16.11 -2.56 -41.26
C GLU A 56 -17.62 -2.54 -40.98
N ILE A 57 -18.15 -3.66 -40.45
CA ILE A 57 -19.57 -3.78 -40.12
C ILE A 57 -19.93 -2.86 -38.96
N VAL A 58 -19.10 -2.85 -37.91
CA VAL A 58 -19.25 -1.97 -36.75
C VAL A 58 -19.26 -0.50 -37.19
N GLN A 59 -18.34 -0.11 -38.08
CA GLN A 59 -18.28 1.26 -38.61
C GLN A 59 -19.54 1.63 -39.40
N ILE A 60 -20.02 0.75 -40.29
CA ILE A 60 -21.25 0.99 -41.06
C ILE A 60 -22.47 1.15 -40.14
N LEU A 61 -22.56 0.34 -39.09
CA LEU A 61 -23.64 0.42 -38.10
C LEU A 61 -23.57 1.70 -37.26
N LEU A 62 -22.38 2.11 -36.83
CA LEU A 62 -22.17 3.38 -36.10
C LEU A 62 -22.54 4.59 -36.96
N LEU A 63 -22.17 4.61 -38.25
CA LEU A 63 -22.54 5.68 -39.19
C LEU A 63 -24.06 5.81 -39.38
N LYS A 64 -24.81 4.74 -39.10
CA LYS A 64 -26.28 4.71 -39.15
C LYS A 64 -26.93 5.02 -37.81
N GLY A 65 -26.15 5.39 -36.79
CA GLY A 65 -26.62 5.76 -35.45
C GLY A 65 -26.89 4.57 -34.53
N ALA A 66 -26.46 3.35 -34.89
CA ALA A 66 -26.61 2.20 -34.03
C ALA A 66 -25.50 2.14 -32.98
N CYS A 67 -25.83 2.45 -31.72
CA CYS A 67 -24.91 2.40 -30.59
C CYS A 67 -25.35 1.33 -29.57
N ILE A 68 -24.39 0.75 -28.84
CA ILE A 68 -24.68 -0.14 -27.72
C ILE A 68 -24.95 0.72 -26.49
N GLU A 69 -26.17 0.64 -25.95
CA GLU A 69 -26.52 1.34 -24.71
C GLU A 69 -25.82 0.70 -23.51
N LYS A 70 -25.22 1.53 -22.64
CA LYS A 70 -24.60 1.04 -21.40
C LYS A 70 -25.69 0.53 -20.45
N PRO A 71 -25.54 -0.68 -19.88
CA PRO A 71 -26.52 -1.21 -18.95
C PRO A 71 -26.57 -0.37 -17.67
N HIS A 72 -27.75 -0.29 -17.04
CA HIS A 72 -27.90 0.35 -15.74
C HIS A 72 -27.07 -0.36 -14.67
N ASN A 73 -26.70 0.39 -13.62
CA ASN A 73 -26.07 -0.17 -12.42
C ASN A 73 -26.88 -1.36 -11.89
N TYR A 74 -26.20 -2.41 -11.43
CA TYR A 74 -26.82 -3.65 -10.94
C TYR A 74 -27.95 -3.40 -9.94
N PHE A 75 -27.75 -2.44 -9.03
CA PHE A 75 -28.72 -2.08 -7.98
C PHE A 75 -29.78 -1.06 -8.41
N CYS A 76 -29.89 -0.75 -9.70
CA CYS A 76 -30.90 0.17 -10.22
C CYS A 76 -32.32 -0.37 -9.99
N LYS A 77 -33.23 0.51 -9.56
CA LYS A 77 -34.63 0.22 -9.24
C LYS A 77 -35.62 0.99 -10.12
N CYS A 78 -35.23 1.40 -11.33
CA CYS A 78 -36.15 2.04 -12.26
C CYS A 78 -37.27 1.07 -12.69
N SER A 79 -38.38 1.61 -13.19
CA SER A 79 -39.55 0.83 -13.61
C SER A 79 -39.20 -0.23 -14.66
N GLU A 80 -38.37 0.10 -15.65
CA GLU A 80 -37.95 -0.83 -16.71
C GLU A 80 -37.10 -1.98 -16.18
N CYS A 81 -36.12 -1.71 -15.33
CA CYS A 81 -35.29 -2.76 -14.73
C CYS A 81 -36.09 -3.65 -13.77
N ALA A 82 -37.02 -3.06 -13.01
CA ALA A 82 -37.89 -3.80 -12.11
C ALA A 82 -38.87 -4.70 -12.87
N GLU A 83 -39.40 -4.25 -14.01
CA GLU A 83 -40.31 -5.05 -14.84
C GLU A 83 -39.56 -6.19 -15.54
N LYS A 84 -38.43 -5.90 -16.19
CA LYS A 84 -37.55 -6.93 -16.79
C LYS A 84 -37.11 -7.98 -15.77
N GLN A 85 -36.85 -7.58 -14.52
CA GLN A 85 -36.50 -8.51 -13.43
C GLN A 85 -37.65 -9.43 -13.01
N LYS A 86 -38.90 -8.92 -13.02
CA LYS A 86 -40.08 -9.71 -12.65
C LYS A 86 -40.46 -10.71 -13.75
N GLN A 87 -40.23 -10.34 -15.00
CA GLN A 87 -40.56 -11.20 -16.14
C GLN A 87 -39.58 -12.36 -16.26
N ASP A 88 -38.26 -12.08 -16.35
CA ASP A 88 -37.23 -13.12 -16.29
C ASP A 88 -35.87 -12.59 -15.80
N SER A 89 -35.42 -13.09 -14.65
CA SER A 89 -34.12 -12.75 -14.07
C SER A 89 -32.95 -13.32 -14.87
N PHE A 90 -33.09 -14.50 -15.48
CA PHE A 90 -32.00 -15.16 -16.19
C PHE A 90 -31.69 -14.44 -17.51
N SER A 91 -32.72 -14.17 -18.32
CA SER A 91 -32.57 -13.40 -19.57
C SER A 91 -32.00 -12.00 -19.29
N ARG A 92 -32.37 -11.35 -18.17
CA ARG A 92 -31.77 -10.07 -17.76
C ARG A 92 -30.25 -10.18 -17.53
N SER A 93 -29.78 -11.21 -16.82
CA SER A 93 -28.34 -11.42 -16.60
C SER A 93 -27.61 -11.77 -17.91
N GLN A 94 -28.24 -12.55 -18.78
CA GLN A 94 -27.68 -12.92 -20.08
C GLN A 94 -27.56 -11.72 -21.04
N LEU A 95 -28.61 -10.88 -21.12
CA LEU A 95 -28.61 -9.62 -21.85
C LEU A 95 -27.45 -8.75 -21.39
N ARG A 96 -27.33 -8.53 -20.08
CA ARG A 96 -26.28 -7.69 -19.51
C ARG A 96 -24.88 -8.20 -19.86
N MET A 97 -24.65 -9.51 -19.73
CA MET A 97 -23.39 -10.13 -20.13
C MET A 97 -23.09 -9.93 -21.62
N ASN A 98 -24.08 -10.13 -22.49
CA ASN A 98 -23.94 -9.95 -23.93
C ASN A 98 -23.62 -8.49 -24.30
N THR A 99 -24.27 -7.53 -23.63
CA THR A 99 -24.01 -6.09 -23.78
C THR A 99 -22.58 -5.76 -23.37
N TYR A 100 -22.12 -6.20 -22.19
CA TYR A 100 -20.73 -5.98 -21.76
C TYR A 100 -19.71 -6.65 -22.68
N LYS A 101 -20.02 -7.83 -23.22
CA LYS A 101 -19.18 -8.49 -24.22
C LYS A 101 -19.08 -7.71 -25.53
N GLY A 102 -20.14 -6.99 -25.92
CA GLY A 102 -20.12 -6.06 -27.05
C GLY A 102 -19.30 -4.80 -26.76
N LEU A 103 -19.52 -4.17 -25.60
CA LEU A 103 -18.80 -2.99 -25.15
C LEU A 103 -17.29 -3.24 -24.97
N ALA A 104 -16.91 -4.41 -24.46
CA ALA A 104 -15.52 -4.82 -24.25
C ALA A 104 -14.79 -5.28 -25.53
N SER A 105 -15.44 -5.20 -26.70
CA SER A 105 -14.80 -5.59 -27.96
C SER A 105 -13.85 -4.49 -28.46
N ALA A 106 -12.70 -4.90 -29.00
CA ALA A 106 -11.70 -3.98 -29.55
C ALA A 106 -12.28 -3.12 -30.69
N ALA A 107 -13.08 -3.74 -31.57
CA ALA A 107 -13.70 -3.06 -32.71
C ALA A 107 -14.66 -1.94 -32.27
N TYR A 108 -15.45 -2.18 -31.23
CA TYR A 108 -16.36 -1.17 -30.70
C TYR A 108 -15.61 -0.05 -29.98
N LEU A 109 -14.69 -0.40 -29.07
CA LEU A 109 -13.90 0.59 -28.33
C LEU A 109 -13.12 1.51 -29.27
N SER A 110 -12.40 0.95 -30.27
CA SER A 110 -11.59 1.77 -31.17
C SER A 110 -12.37 2.76 -32.04
N LEU A 111 -13.64 2.46 -32.35
CA LEU A 111 -14.45 3.24 -33.29
C LEU A 111 -15.48 4.15 -32.62
N SER A 112 -15.88 3.83 -31.39
CA SER A 112 -16.98 4.52 -30.69
C SER A 112 -16.51 5.58 -29.70
N SER A 113 -15.33 5.41 -29.07
CA SER A 113 -14.83 6.31 -28.03
C SER A 113 -13.75 7.24 -28.54
N GLU A 114 -13.76 8.49 -28.06
CA GLU A 114 -12.72 9.49 -28.34
C GLU A 114 -11.37 9.10 -27.73
N ASP A 115 -11.36 8.67 -26.47
CA ASP A 115 -10.22 8.04 -25.81
C ASP A 115 -10.50 6.55 -25.52
N PRO A 116 -10.01 5.64 -26.37
CA PRO A 116 -10.20 4.20 -26.19
C PRO A 116 -9.42 3.62 -25.00
N VAL A 117 -8.32 4.26 -24.58
CA VAL A 117 -7.47 3.77 -23.49
C VAL A 117 -8.18 3.99 -22.15
N LEU A 118 -8.60 5.23 -21.87
CA LEU A 118 -9.33 5.55 -20.65
C LEU A 118 -10.65 4.76 -20.57
N THR A 119 -11.42 4.72 -21.66
CA THR A 119 -12.69 4.00 -21.71
C THR A 119 -12.51 2.50 -21.45
N ALA A 120 -11.46 1.88 -22.00
CA ALA A 120 -11.16 0.48 -21.75
C ALA A 120 -10.73 0.21 -20.30
N LEU A 121 -9.96 1.11 -19.69
CA LEU A 121 -9.54 0.99 -18.29
C LEU A 121 -10.73 1.12 -17.33
N GLU A 122 -11.58 2.12 -17.51
CA GLU A 122 -12.81 2.30 -16.73
C GLU A 122 -13.73 1.08 -16.83
N LEU A 123 -13.97 0.60 -18.06
CA LEU A 123 -14.77 -0.59 -18.31
C LEU A 123 -14.16 -1.83 -17.65
N SER A 124 -12.82 -1.99 -17.68
CA SER A 124 -12.15 -3.12 -17.05
C SER A 124 -12.35 -3.15 -15.53
N ASN A 125 -12.37 -1.97 -14.88
CA ASN A 125 -12.60 -1.82 -13.44
C ASN A 125 -14.06 -2.11 -13.10
N GLU A 126 -15.00 -1.59 -13.88
CA GLU A 126 -16.43 -1.88 -13.73
C GLU A 126 -16.70 -3.39 -13.83
N LEU A 127 -16.14 -4.06 -14.84
CA LEU A 127 -16.26 -5.51 -15.00
C LEU A 127 -15.63 -6.29 -13.84
N ALA A 128 -14.51 -5.83 -13.29
CA ALA A 128 -13.87 -6.46 -12.13
C ALA A 128 -14.74 -6.32 -10.86
N GLN A 129 -15.40 -5.19 -10.67
CA GLN A 129 -16.35 -4.99 -9.58
C GLN A 129 -17.59 -5.87 -9.76
N LEU A 130 -18.14 -5.93 -10.98
CA LEU A 130 -19.28 -6.77 -11.30
C LEU A 130 -19.00 -8.26 -11.12
N ALA A 131 -17.78 -8.72 -11.37
CA ALA A 131 -17.36 -10.10 -11.11
C ALA A 131 -17.44 -10.48 -9.61
N ASN A 132 -17.35 -9.50 -8.71
CA ASN A 132 -17.53 -9.72 -7.27
C ASN A 132 -18.99 -9.62 -6.83
N ILE A 133 -19.85 -8.95 -7.61
CA ILE A 133 -21.28 -8.80 -7.34
C ILE A 133 -22.06 -10.01 -7.89
N GLU A 134 -21.88 -10.37 -9.16
CA GLU A 134 -22.47 -11.56 -9.79
C GLU A 134 -21.48 -12.72 -9.75
N THR A 135 -21.62 -13.55 -8.73
CA THR A 135 -20.70 -14.68 -8.50
C THR A 135 -20.84 -15.79 -9.53
N GLU A 136 -22.01 -15.94 -10.14
CA GLU A 136 -22.38 -16.98 -11.10
C GLU A 136 -21.60 -16.81 -12.41
N PHE A 137 -21.44 -15.57 -12.88
CA PHE A 137 -20.73 -15.23 -14.12
C PHE A 137 -19.34 -14.62 -13.86
N LYS A 138 -18.81 -14.79 -12.64
CA LYS A 138 -17.54 -14.20 -12.19
C LYS A 138 -16.38 -14.44 -13.16
N ASN A 139 -16.27 -15.66 -13.69
CA ASN A 139 -15.19 -16.02 -14.60
C ASN A 139 -15.30 -15.28 -15.96
N ASP A 140 -16.51 -15.06 -16.46
CA ASP A 140 -16.73 -14.38 -17.73
C ASP A 140 -16.47 -12.88 -17.62
N TYR A 141 -16.92 -12.24 -16.53
CA TYR A 141 -16.56 -10.84 -16.25
C TYR A 141 -15.05 -10.65 -16.09
N ARG A 142 -14.36 -11.57 -15.39
CA ARG A 142 -12.90 -11.53 -15.27
C ARG A 142 -12.22 -11.66 -16.63
N LYS A 143 -12.68 -12.57 -17.49
CA LYS A 143 -12.16 -12.70 -18.87
C LYS A 143 -12.39 -11.44 -19.70
N LEU A 144 -13.55 -10.79 -19.58
CA LEU A 144 -13.83 -9.53 -20.27
C LEU A 144 -12.97 -8.39 -19.73
N SER A 145 -12.80 -8.30 -18.42
CA SER A 145 -11.90 -7.32 -17.78
C SER A 145 -10.46 -7.48 -18.29
N MET A 146 -9.95 -8.71 -18.36
CA MET A 146 -8.62 -8.98 -18.93
C MET A 146 -8.53 -8.59 -20.41
N LYS A 147 -9.55 -8.90 -21.22
CA LYS A 147 -9.57 -8.48 -22.65
C LYS A 147 -9.48 -6.95 -22.80
N CYS A 148 -10.18 -6.18 -21.97
CA CYS A 148 -10.07 -4.72 -21.99
C CYS A 148 -8.64 -4.27 -21.69
N LYS A 149 -7.97 -4.91 -20.73
CA LYS A 149 -6.56 -4.62 -20.39
C LYS A 149 -5.61 -4.99 -21.54
N ASP A 150 -5.81 -6.14 -22.18
CA ASP A 150 -5.02 -6.59 -23.33
C ASP A 150 -5.13 -5.62 -24.52
N ILE A 151 -6.31 -5.03 -24.75
CA ILE A 151 -6.52 -4.02 -25.80
C ILE A 151 -5.65 -2.80 -25.54
N VAL A 152 -5.62 -2.32 -24.29
CA VAL A 152 -4.78 -1.15 -23.91
C VAL A 152 -3.30 -1.46 -24.08
N VAL A 153 -2.85 -2.66 -23.69
CA VAL A 153 -1.47 -3.11 -23.91
C VAL A 153 -1.15 -3.17 -25.40
N GLY A 154 -2.07 -3.69 -26.23
CA GLY A 154 -1.90 -3.75 -27.68
C GLY A 154 -1.84 -2.38 -28.36
N ILE A 155 -2.51 -1.35 -27.83
CA ILE A 155 -2.37 0.04 -28.31
C ILE A 155 -0.97 0.57 -27.98
N LEU A 156 -0.48 0.30 -26.77
CA LEU A 156 0.83 0.74 -26.32
C LEU A 156 2.00 0.05 -27.04
N ASP A 157 1.82 -1.20 -27.49
CA ASP A 157 2.75 -1.95 -28.34
C ASP A 157 2.98 -1.25 -29.70
N LEU A 158 2.00 -0.48 -30.18
CA LEU A 158 2.06 0.19 -31.49
C LEU A 158 2.79 1.55 -31.43
N CYS A 159 3.08 2.07 -30.24
CA CYS A 159 3.80 3.33 -30.08
C CYS A 159 5.24 3.24 -30.58
N ARG A 160 5.65 4.22 -31.39
CA ARG A 160 6.96 4.26 -32.03
C ARG A 160 7.95 5.19 -31.33
N ASN A 161 7.43 6.25 -30.72
CA ASN A 161 8.23 7.33 -30.13
C ASN A 161 7.86 7.55 -28.66
N THR A 162 8.77 8.19 -27.90
CA THR A 162 8.53 8.55 -26.50
C THR A 162 7.39 9.54 -26.33
N GLU A 163 7.20 10.46 -27.28
CA GLU A 163 6.09 11.43 -27.27
C GLU A 163 4.72 10.73 -27.33
N GLU A 164 4.56 9.67 -28.13
CA GLU A 164 3.32 8.91 -28.21
C GLU A 164 3.03 8.15 -26.89
N VAL A 165 4.07 7.59 -26.27
CA VAL A 165 3.96 6.91 -24.98
C VAL A 165 3.61 7.90 -23.87
N GLU A 166 4.25 9.07 -23.85
CA GLU A 166 3.96 10.13 -22.90
C GLU A 166 2.54 10.69 -23.07
N ALA A 167 2.06 10.86 -24.31
CA ALA A 167 0.68 11.28 -24.58
C ALA A 167 -0.35 10.29 -24.04
N ILE A 168 -0.11 8.98 -24.18
CA ILE A 168 -0.99 7.94 -23.62
C ILE A 168 -0.95 7.93 -22.09
N LEU A 169 0.23 8.09 -21.49
CA LEU A 169 0.41 8.02 -20.03
C LEU A 169 -0.09 9.27 -19.30
N ASN A 170 0.09 10.45 -19.90
CA ASN A 170 -0.22 11.72 -19.26
C ASN A 170 -1.59 12.26 -19.68
N GLY A 171 -2.14 11.79 -20.80
CA GLY A 171 -3.39 12.29 -21.37
C GLY A 171 -3.26 13.70 -21.96
N ASP A 172 -4.41 14.34 -22.22
CA ASP A 172 -4.45 15.70 -22.76
C ASP A 172 -4.07 16.72 -21.68
N VAL A 173 -2.96 17.43 -21.89
CA VAL A 173 -2.36 18.39 -20.95
C VAL A 173 -3.14 19.72 -20.94
N ASP A 174 -3.99 19.96 -21.93
CA ASP A 174 -4.56 21.29 -22.21
C ASP A 174 -5.84 21.64 -21.42
N GLN A 175 -6.38 20.75 -20.56
CA GLN A 175 -7.60 21.01 -19.77
C GLN A 175 -7.41 21.33 -18.27
N SER A 176 -6.18 21.48 -17.76
CA SER A 176 -5.97 21.90 -16.36
C SER A 176 -5.09 23.13 -16.24
N LEU A 177 -5.51 24.05 -15.37
CA LEU A 177 -4.78 25.24 -14.90
C LEU A 177 -3.29 24.94 -14.60
N PRO A 178 -2.40 25.96 -14.70
CA PRO A 178 -0.98 25.75 -14.53
C PRO A 178 -0.62 25.36 -13.08
N MET A 179 0.33 24.42 -12.99
CA MET A 179 0.99 23.87 -11.80
C MET A 179 0.24 22.77 -11.05
N GLU A 180 0.46 21.54 -11.49
CA GLU A 180 1.21 20.52 -10.74
C GLU A 180 1.70 19.48 -11.76
N TRP A 181 3.02 19.23 -11.79
CA TRP A 181 3.59 18.16 -12.61
C TRP A 181 3.08 16.84 -12.01
N PHE A 182 2.42 16.02 -12.84
CA PHE A 182 1.71 14.76 -12.53
C PHE A 182 0.29 14.91 -11.93
N PRO A 183 -0.77 14.88 -12.76
CA PRO A 183 -2.14 14.70 -12.28
C PRO A 183 -2.28 13.33 -11.59
N LYS A 184 -2.39 13.37 -10.26
CA LYS A 184 -2.70 12.22 -9.37
C LYS A 184 -4.00 11.48 -9.76
N THR A 185 -4.78 12.02 -10.68
CA THR A 185 -6.10 11.52 -11.11
C THR A 185 -6.06 10.35 -12.09
N MET A 186 -5.03 10.19 -12.94
CA MET A 186 -4.91 8.99 -13.80
C MET A 186 -4.13 7.84 -13.11
N PHE A 187 -3.35 8.15 -12.08
CA PHE A 187 -2.50 7.17 -11.39
C PHE A 187 -3.28 6.21 -10.50
N ASN A 188 -4.36 6.67 -9.85
CA ASN A 188 -5.24 5.84 -9.04
C ASN A 188 -6.09 4.85 -9.87
N SER A 189 -6.18 5.02 -11.20
CA SER A 189 -6.89 4.10 -12.11
C SER A 189 -5.95 3.18 -12.90
N MET A 190 -4.64 3.23 -12.67
CA MET A 190 -3.61 2.37 -13.29
C MET A 190 -3.60 0.96 -12.67
N ILE A 191 -4.74 0.25 -12.81
CA ILE A 191 -5.06 -1.02 -12.13
C ILE A 191 -4.70 -2.26 -12.99
N SER A 192 -4.22 -2.09 -14.22
CA SER A 192 -3.77 -3.22 -15.03
C SER A 192 -2.28 -3.49 -14.81
N LEU A 193 -2.01 -4.54 -14.03
CA LEU A 193 -0.68 -5.11 -13.77
C LEU A 193 0.17 -5.22 -15.05
N GLN A 194 -0.45 -5.64 -16.16
CA GLN A 194 0.18 -5.82 -17.47
C GLN A 194 0.55 -4.51 -18.18
N PHE A 195 -0.26 -3.46 -18.08
CA PHE A 195 0.03 -2.15 -18.69
C PHE A 195 1.27 -1.53 -18.08
N VAL A 196 1.35 -1.53 -16.74
CA VAL A 196 2.51 -0.98 -16.03
C VAL A 196 3.76 -1.81 -16.28
N ALA A 197 3.62 -3.13 -16.41
CA ALA A 197 4.74 -4.04 -16.69
C ALA A 197 5.27 -3.94 -18.13
N HIS A 198 4.57 -3.24 -19.01
CA HIS A 198 4.96 -3.09 -20.41
C HIS A 198 6.36 -2.48 -20.56
N PRO A 199 7.23 -2.99 -21.46
CA PRO A 199 8.60 -2.49 -21.62
C PRO A 199 8.71 -0.99 -21.88
N ASN A 200 7.81 -0.41 -22.69
CA ASN A 200 7.85 1.03 -23.00
C ASN A 200 7.51 1.89 -21.77
N CYS A 201 6.50 1.50 -20.99
CA CYS A 201 6.17 2.16 -19.72
C CYS A 201 7.31 2.04 -18.71
N GLN A 202 7.89 0.85 -18.58
CA GLN A 202 9.01 0.62 -17.68
C GLN A 202 10.26 1.42 -18.08
N LEU A 203 10.48 1.63 -19.39
CA LEU A 203 11.56 2.45 -19.90
C LEU A 203 11.35 3.94 -19.55
N GLN A 204 10.13 4.44 -19.71
CA GLN A 204 9.77 5.81 -19.33
C GLN A 204 9.85 6.03 -17.81
N LEU A 205 9.40 5.06 -17.03
CA LEU A 205 9.56 5.11 -15.57
C LEU A 205 11.04 5.12 -15.16
N LEU A 206 11.88 4.41 -15.91
CA LEU A 206 13.32 4.34 -15.66
C LEU A 206 14.05 5.63 -16.06
N THR A 207 13.61 6.34 -17.10
CA THR A 207 14.18 7.65 -17.47
C THR A 207 13.87 8.67 -16.39
N LEU A 208 12.62 8.74 -15.92
CA LEU A 208 12.20 9.60 -14.80
C LEU A 208 12.95 9.25 -13.50
N TRP A 209 13.13 7.96 -13.19
CA TRP A 209 13.83 7.51 -11.99
C TRP A 209 15.29 8.00 -11.91
N TYR A 210 15.95 8.19 -13.06
CA TYR A 210 17.36 8.60 -13.17
C TYR A 210 17.55 10.00 -13.80
N GLU A 211 16.52 10.86 -13.82
CA GLU A 211 16.51 12.15 -14.55
C GLU A 211 17.75 13.01 -14.28
N ASN A 212 18.14 13.18 -13.02
CA ASN A 212 19.32 13.95 -12.60
C ASN A 212 20.61 13.12 -12.44
N LEU A 213 20.56 11.81 -12.74
CA LEU A 213 21.62 10.83 -12.52
C LEU A 213 21.81 9.90 -13.74
N SER A 214 21.77 10.47 -14.94
CA SER A 214 21.94 9.74 -16.20
C SER A 214 23.22 8.90 -16.23
N GLY A 215 24.31 9.43 -15.66
CA GLY A 215 25.59 8.75 -15.55
C GLY A 215 25.57 7.50 -14.67
N LEU A 216 24.65 7.39 -13.69
CA LEU A 216 24.54 6.25 -12.76
C LEU A 216 23.70 5.10 -13.33
N ARG A 217 22.82 5.40 -14.30
CA ARG A 217 21.91 4.41 -14.91
C ARG A 217 22.67 3.23 -15.51
N GLN A 218 23.73 3.49 -16.28
CA GLN A 218 24.53 2.48 -16.99
C GLN A 218 25.69 1.90 -16.18
N GLN A 219 25.89 2.34 -14.94
CA GLN A 219 27.04 1.90 -14.14
C GLN A 219 26.86 0.47 -13.60
N SER A 220 27.99 -0.17 -13.33
CA SER A 220 28.03 -1.47 -12.69
C SER A 220 27.44 -1.43 -11.27
N ILE A 221 27.00 -2.59 -10.81
CA ILE A 221 26.45 -2.77 -9.45
C ILE A 221 27.45 -2.28 -8.39
N SER A 222 28.76 -2.47 -8.62
CA SER A 222 29.82 -2.03 -7.70
C SER A 222 29.84 -0.51 -7.52
N VAL A 223 29.69 0.27 -8.60
CA VAL A 223 29.66 1.73 -8.49
C VAL A 223 28.41 2.17 -7.71
N LYS A 224 27.26 1.55 -7.98
CA LYS A 224 26.01 1.83 -7.24
C LYS A 224 26.16 1.51 -5.75
N PHE A 225 26.83 0.41 -5.41
CA PHE A 225 27.13 0.05 -4.02
C PHE A 225 28.00 1.11 -3.33
N TRP A 226 29.07 1.57 -3.99
CA TRP A 226 29.91 2.64 -3.46
C TRP A 226 29.15 3.97 -3.33
N THR A 227 28.20 4.27 -4.22
CA THR A 227 27.30 5.42 -4.08
C THR A 227 26.45 5.31 -2.82
N VAL A 228 25.82 4.15 -2.58
CA VAL A 228 25.01 3.91 -1.37
C VAL A 228 25.86 4.04 -0.10
N LEU A 229 27.06 3.46 -0.08
CA LEU A 229 27.98 3.60 1.05
C LEU A 229 28.42 5.05 1.27
N GLY A 230 28.67 5.80 0.19
CA GLY A 230 28.97 7.23 0.25
C GLY A 230 27.83 8.03 0.85
N VAL A 231 26.58 7.74 0.47
CA VAL A 231 25.38 8.36 1.06
C VAL A 231 25.23 7.96 2.54
N MET A 232 25.54 6.72 2.92
CA MET A 232 25.50 6.27 4.32
C MET A 232 26.40 7.09 5.24
N VAL A 233 27.61 7.42 4.80
CA VAL A 233 28.52 8.28 5.58
C VAL A 233 28.14 9.76 5.46
N GLY A 234 27.66 10.17 4.28
CA GLY A 234 27.38 11.57 3.94
C GLY A 234 26.00 12.10 4.31
N LEU A 235 25.05 11.26 4.72
CA LEU A 235 23.65 11.63 4.97
C LEU A 235 23.47 12.88 5.86
N PRO A 236 24.15 13.04 7.02
CA PRO A 236 23.96 14.24 7.85
C PRO A 236 24.42 15.51 7.14
N PHE A 237 25.49 15.45 6.34
CA PHE A 237 25.98 16.61 5.58
C PHE A 237 25.07 16.95 4.41
N LEU A 238 24.51 15.94 3.74
CA LEU A 238 23.56 16.11 2.64
C LEU A 238 22.25 16.75 3.14
N ALA A 239 21.77 16.35 4.32
CA ALA A 239 20.58 16.93 4.94
C ALA A 239 20.78 18.42 5.27
N ILE A 240 21.91 18.76 5.91
CA ILE A 240 22.25 20.16 6.23
C ILE A 240 22.40 21.01 4.95
N ALA A 241 23.05 20.46 3.90
CA ALA A 241 23.18 21.14 2.62
C ALA A 241 21.82 21.42 1.95
N TYR A 242 20.86 20.50 2.09
CA TYR A 242 19.51 20.68 1.58
C TYR A 242 18.74 21.77 2.33
N TRP A 243 18.84 21.82 3.67
CA TRP A 243 18.21 22.87 4.48
C TRP A 243 18.75 24.27 4.16
N ILE A 244 20.06 24.41 4.00
CA ILE A 244 20.69 25.72 3.77
C ILE A 244 20.47 26.20 2.32
N MET A 245 20.49 25.28 1.35
CA MET A 245 20.46 25.66 -0.07
C MET A 245 19.71 24.62 -0.93
N PRO A 246 18.38 24.62 -0.88
CA PRO A 246 17.54 23.63 -1.59
C PRO A 246 17.66 23.74 -3.12
N CYS A 247 17.95 24.94 -3.64
CA CYS A 247 18.08 25.20 -5.08
C CYS A 247 19.50 24.88 -5.64
N SER A 248 20.40 24.33 -4.83
CA SER A 248 21.74 23.94 -5.29
C SER A 248 21.71 22.72 -6.22
N LYS A 249 22.79 22.48 -6.98
CA LYS A 249 22.95 21.22 -7.75
C LYS A 249 22.83 19.98 -6.88
N VAL A 250 23.28 20.05 -5.62
CA VAL A 250 23.17 18.96 -4.64
C VAL A 250 21.71 18.77 -4.23
N GLY A 251 20.96 19.86 -4.02
CA GLY A 251 19.53 19.80 -3.73
C GLY A 251 18.70 19.23 -4.87
N GLN A 252 19.00 19.60 -6.13
CA GLN A 252 18.37 19.01 -7.32
C GLN A 252 18.66 17.51 -7.46
N VAL A 253 19.88 17.07 -7.12
CA VAL A 253 20.24 15.64 -7.09
C VAL A 253 19.48 14.92 -5.96
N LEU A 254 19.34 15.51 -4.77
CA LEU A 254 18.62 14.88 -3.66
C LEU A 254 17.11 14.78 -3.91
N ARG A 255 16.52 15.73 -4.66
CA ARG A 255 15.14 15.66 -5.14
C ARG A 255 14.91 14.53 -6.15
N SER A 256 15.96 13.94 -6.71
CA SER A 256 15.80 12.81 -7.63
C SER A 256 15.20 11.59 -6.90
N PRO A 257 14.26 10.86 -7.52
CA PRO A 257 13.55 9.74 -6.90
C PRO A 257 14.48 8.63 -6.39
N PHE A 258 15.52 8.33 -7.17
CA PHE A 258 16.54 7.36 -6.76
C PHE A 258 17.27 7.79 -5.47
N MET A 259 17.64 9.07 -5.34
CA MET A 259 18.34 9.55 -4.15
C MET A 259 17.43 9.61 -2.93
N LYS A 260 16.15 9.98 -3.10
CA LYS A 260 15.14 9.86 -2.02
C LYS A 260 15.07 8.42 -1.51
N PHE A 261 14.91 7.44 -2.42
CA PHE A 261 14.88 6.03 -2.06
C PHE A 261 16.13 5.57 -1.31
N VAL A 262 17.32 5.91 -1.83
CA VAL A 262 18.59 5.57 -1.17
C VAL A 262 18.70 6.23 0.19
N ALA A 263 18.32 7.50 0.33
CA ALA A 263 18.39 8.23 1.60
C ALA A 263 17.47 7.60 2.66
N HIS A 264 16.23 7.25 2.30
CA HIS A 264 15.28 6.53 3.18
C HIS A 264 15.80 5.15 3.59
N ALA A 265 16.30 4.36 2.64
CA ALA A 265 16.87 3.03 2.92
C ALA A 265 18.11 3.10 3.82
N VAL A 266 18.99 4.07 3.56
CA VAL A 266 20.19 4.32 4.36
C VAL A 266 19.83 4.77 5.76
N SER A 267 18.88 5.70 5.91
CA SER A 267 18.42 6.15 7.22
C SER A 267 17.86 4.99 8.06
N PHE A 268 17.01 4.15 7.46
CA PHE A 268 16.46 2.99 8.15
C PHE A 268 17.56 1.98 8.54
N SER A 269 18.57 1.81 7.68
CA SER A 269 19.73 0.96 7.99
C SER A 269 20.56 1.52 9.14
N LEU A 270 20.76 2.84 9.22
CA LEU A 270 21.44 3.51 10.33
C LEU A 270 20.64 3.37 11.64
N PHE A 271 19.32 3.48 11.58
CA PHE A 271 18.43 3.22 12.72
C PHE A 271 18.61 1.80 13.29
N LEU A 272 18.62 0.77 12.43
CA LEU A 272 18.89 -0.60 12.87
C LEU A 272 20.30 -0.76 13.44
N GLY A 273 21.29 -0.11 12.81
CA GLY A 273 22.67 -0.05 13.34
C GLY A 273 22.72 0.55 14.74
N LEU A 274 21.97 1.63 15.00
CA LEU A 274 21.85 2.26 16.32
C LEU A 274 21.18 1.33 17.33
N LEU A 275 20.15 0.57 16.95
CA LEU A 275 19.55 -0.44 17.83
C LEU A 275 20.57 -1.50 18.25
N VAL A 276 21.40 -2.00 17.30
CA VAL A 276 22.47 -2.96 17.61
C VAL A 276 23.53 -2.34 18.52
N LEU A 277 23.95 -1.11 18.23
CA LEU A 277 24.92 -0.37 19.06
C LEU A 277 24.38 -0.14 20.48
N SER A 278 23.09 0.14 20.65
CA SER A 278 22.46 0.28 21.97
C SER A 278 22.57 -1.00 22.83
N ALA A 279 22.63 -2.17 22.20
CA ALA A 279 22.80 -3.45 22.86
C ALA A 279 24.28 -3.87 23.03
N SER A 280 25.21 -3.21 22.33
CA SER A 280 26.58 -3.68 22.16
C SER A 280 27.39 -3.73 23.46
N ASP A 281 27.16 -2.81 24.39
CA ASP A 281 27.82 -2.76 25.70
C ASP A 281 27.59 -4.03 26.54
N ARG A 282 26.59 -4.85 26.19
CA ARG A 282 26.21 -6.07 26.89
C ARG A 282 26.71 -7.35 26.20
N PHE A 283 27.35 -7.26 25.03
CA PHE A 283 27.82 -8.44 24.28
C PHE A 283 28.92 -9.22 24.99
N ALA A 284 29.75 -8.55 25.79
CA ALA A 284 30.78 -9.20 26.62
C ALA A 284 30.21 -9.83 27.92
N GLY A 285 28.88 -9.80 28.10
CA GLY A 285 28.20 -10.26 29.31
C GLY A 285 28.04 -9.17 30.37
N VAL A 286 27.11 -9.37 31.28
CA VAL A 286 26.85 -8.44 32.40
C VAL A 286 27.88 -8.68 33.49
N LYS A 287 28.65 -7.65 33.85
CA LYS A 287 29.77 -7.74 34.80
C LYS A 287 29.34 -7.93 36.27
N ASN A 288 28.12 -7.50 36.62
CA ASN A 288 27.61 -7.49 38.00
C ASN A 288 26.47 -8.49 38.16
N LEU A 289 26.31 -9.04 39.38
CA LEU A 289 25.20 -9.94 39.67
C LEU A 289 23.87 -9.14 39.75
N PRO A 290 22.71 -9.75 39.41
CA PRO A 290 21.40 -9.09 39.49
C PRO A 290 20.97 -8.65 40.89
N ASN A 291 21.66 -9.14 41.93
CA ASN A 291 21.37 -8.88 43.34
C ASN A 291 22.20 -7.72 43.92
N GLU A 292 23.22 -7.24 43.21
CA GLU A 292 24.13 -6.20 43.70
C GLU A 292 23.70 -4.82 43.22
N THR A 293 23.65 -3.85 44.14
CA THR A 293 23.35 -2.44 43.86
C THR A 293 24.62 -1.61 43.97
N ILE A 294 25.07 -1.03 42.86
CA ILE A 294 26.25 -0.16 42.82
C ILE A 294 25.82 1.27 42.50
N THR A 295 26.09 2.19 43.42
CA THR A 295 25.83 3.63 43.28
C THR A 295 27.15 4.38 43.19
N ASP A 296 27.19 5.50 42.47
CA ASP A 296 28.42 6.30 42.33
C ASP A 296 28.60 7.26 43.51
N HIS A 297 27.48 7.65 44.13
CA HIS A 297 27.45 8.48 45.33
C HIS A 297 26.60 7.80 46.42
N PRO A 298 26.96 7.96 47.71
CA PRO A 298 26.26 7.30 48.82
C PRO A 298 24.82 7.80 49.00
N LEU A 299 24.48 8.99 48.51
CA LEU A 299 23.13 9.57 48.51
C LEU A 299 22.33 9.29 47.23
N GLN A 300 22.94 8.67 46.23
CA GLN A 300 22.28 8.38 44.96
C GLN A 300 21.42 7.12 45.07
N ILE A 301 20.15 7.20 44.68
CA ILE A 301 19.25 6.06 44.59
C ILE A 301 19.68 5.20 43.39
N PHE A 302 19.85 3.89 43.61
CA PHE A 302 20.24 2.93 42.57
C PHE A 302 19.41 3.05 41.29
N ARG A 303 18.09 3.29 41.42
CA ARG A 303 17.19 3.43 40.28
C ARG A 303 17.58 4.53 39.29
N ILE A 304 18.05 5.69 39.76
CA ILE A 304 18.34 6.84 38.88
C ILE A 304 19.43 6.49 37.86
N LYS A 305 20.42 5.70 38.27
CA LYS A 305 21.53 5.23 37.43
C LYS A 305 21.05 4.22 36.38
N THR A 306 20.07 3.38 36.72
CA THR A 306 19.54 2.36 35.81
C THR A 306 18.52 2.88 34.80
N THR A 307 17.79 3.95 35.14
CA THR A 307 16.73 4.53 34.31
C THR A 307 17.16 5.78 33.54
N GLN A 308 18.43 6.20 33.65
CA GLN A 308 18.95 7.35 32.93
C GLN A 308 19.04 7.05 31.42
N LEU A 309 18.58 7.99 30.60
CA LEU A 309 18.62 7.88 29.15
C LEU A 309 20.05 8.04 28.64
N SER A 310 20.50 7.09 27.82
CA SER A 310 21.79 7.20 27.13
C SER A 310 21.68 8.11 25.89
N TRP A 311 22.81 8.60 25.40
CA TRP A 311 22.87 9.35 24.14
C TRP A 311 22.35 8.53 22.95
N THR A 312 22.61 7.21 22.94
CA THR A 312 22.09 6.31 21.90
C THR A 312 20.57 6.18 21.97
N GLU A 313 19.99 6.12 23.16
CA GLU A 313 18.53 6.08 23.35
C GLU A 313 17.87 7.41 22.92
N MET A 314 18.50 8.55 23.17
CA MET A 314 18.00 9.85 22.70
C MET A 314 17.96 9.94 21.17
N LEU A 315 19.01 9.46 20.48
CA LEU A 315 19.03 9.39 19.02
C LEU A 315 17.95 8.45 18.46
N ILE A 316 17.74 7.30 19.11
CA ILE A 316 16.67 6.36 18.71
C ILE A 316 15.29 7.01 18.89
N MET A 317 15.06 7.76 19.98
CA MET A 317 13.80 8.49 20.18
C MET A 317 13.56 9.54 19.10
N GLU A 318 14.58 10.29 18.70
CA GLU A 318 14.49 11.26 17.60
C GLU A 318 14.07 10.58 16.28
N TRP A 319 14.65 9.42 15.98
CA TRP A 319 14.28 8.62 14.82
C TRP A 319 12.83 8.12 14.89
N VAL A 320 12.40 7.58 16.03
CA VAL A 320 11.04 7.07 16.23
C VAL A 320 10.01 8.19 16.09
N LEU A 321 10.29 9.39 16.62
CA LEU A 321 9.43 10.56 16.45
C LEU A 321 9.33 10.97 14.99
N GLY A 322 10.46 10.99 14.26
CA GLY A 322 10.48 11.27 12.83
C GLY A 322 9.64 10.27 12.02
N MET A 323 9.82 8.96 12.25
CA MET A 323 9.02 7.92 11.59
C MET A 323 7.53 8.02 11.95
N THR A 324 7.21 8.30 13.22
CA THR A 324 5.81 8.47 13.66
C THR A 324 5.14 9.64 12.94
N TRP A 325 5.85 10.76 12.77
CA TRP A 325 5.35 11.90 12.01
C TRP A 325 5.10 11.56 10.54
N THR A 326 6.02 10.85 9.89
CA THR A 326 5.85 10.43 8.49
C THR A 326 4.63 9.53 8.32
N GLU A 327 4.46 8.52 9.17
CA GLU A 327 3.30 7.61 9.12
C GLU A 327 1.98 8.33 9.41
N CYS A 328 1.97 9.30 10.33
CA CYS A 328 0.79 10.12 10.56
C CYS A 328 0.41 10.97 9.34
N LYS A 329 1.39 11.48 8.59
CA LYS A 329 1.15 12.22 7.36
C LYS A 329 0.59 11.29 6.27
N GLU A 330 1.18 10.12 6.07
CA GLU A 330 0.70 9.13 5.10
C GLU A 330 -0.74 8.67 5.42
N ALA A 331 -1.03 8.36 6.69
CA ALA A 331 -2.37 7.99 7.12
C ALA A 331 -3.41 9.09 6.92
N TRP A 332 -2.98 10.36 6.94
CA TRP A 332 -3.84 11.52 6.67
C TRP A 332 -4.11 11.70 5.18
N ASP A 333 -3.07 11.58 4.35
CA ASP A 333 -3.14 11.78 2.91
C ASP A 333 -3.93 10.67 2.20
N ASP A 334 -3.73 9.41 2.59
CA ASP A 334 -4.44 8.24 2.01
C ASP A 334 -5.85 8.05 2.58
N GLY A 335 -6.09 8.57 3.78
CA GLY A 335 -7.30 8.32 4.57
C GLY A 335 -7.32 6.93 5.23
N PRO A 336 -8.11 6.77 6.31
CA PRO A 336 -8.01 5.62 7.21
C PRO A 336 -8.44 4.28 6.57
N ARG A 337 -9.34 4.32 5.58
CA ARG A 337 -9.85 3.10 4.93
C ARG A 337 -8.79 2.47 4.04
N GLU A 338 -8.12 3.26 3.21
CA GLU A 338 -7.11 2.76 2.28
C GLU A 338 -5.85 2.34 3.05
N TYR A 339 -5.45 3.14 4.05
CA TYR A 339 -4.30 2.86 4.91
C TYR A 339 -4.42 1.49 5.61
N ILE A 340 -5.57 1.15 6.20
CA ILE A 340 -5.76 -0.12 6.91
C ILE A 340 -5.84 -1.33 5.95
N MET A 341 -6.27 -1.13 4.69
CA MET A 341 -6.27 -2.20 3.68
C MET A 341 -4.84 -2.63 3.32
N HIS A 342 -3.86 -1.75 3.50
CA HIS A 342 -2.45 -2.08 3.39
C HIS A 342 -1.91 -2.64 4.72
N LEU A 343 -1.82 -3.97 4.81
CA LEU A 343 -1.33 -4.68 6.01
C LEU A 343 0.06 -4.23 6.47
N TRP A 344 0.89 -3.73 5.54
CA TRP A 344 2.21 -3.19 5.82
C TRP A 344 2.15 -1.92 6.66
N ASN A 345 1.26 -1.00 6.30
CA ASN A 345 1.02 0.24 7.01
C ASN A 345 0.51 -0.06 8.44
N VAL A 346 -0.33 -1.09 8.61
CA VAL A 346 -0.76 -1.56 9.93
C VAL A 346 0.41 -2.12 10.76
N LEU A 347 1.33 -2.86 10.15
CA LEU A 347 2.52 -3.39 10.82
C LEU A 347 3.48 -2.27 11.24
N ASP A 348 3.72 -1.30 10.36
CA ASP A 348 4.59 -0.14 10.64
C ASP A 348 3.98 0.76 11.74
N PHE A 349 2.68 1.07 11.67
CA PHE A 349 1.96 1.75 12.75
C PHE A 349 2.01 0.97 14.07
N GLY A 350 1.82 -0.35 14.00
CA GLY A 350 1.92 -1.25 15.15
C GLY A 350 3.31 -1.20 15.80
N MET A 351 4.36 -1.36 15.00
CA MET A 351 5.76 -1.32 15.46
C MET A 351 6.10 0.03 16.12
N LEU A 352 5.74 1.16 15.50
CA LEU A 352 5.98 2.49 16.05
C LEU A 352 5.19 2.74 17.32
N SER A 353 3.93 2.30 17.39
CA SER A 353 3.12 2.43 18.60
C SER A 353 3.76 1.70 19.80
N VAL A 354 4.34 0.51 19.59
CA VAL A 354 5.04 -0.23 20.63
C VAL A 354 6.32 0.51 21.07
N PHE A 355 7.07 1.12 20.15
CA PHE A 355 8.20 1.98 20.52
C PHE A 355 7.77 3.17 21.38
N VAL A 356 6.71 3.89 20.99
CA VAL A 356 6.20 5.04 21.75
C VAL A 356 5.73 4.62 23.15
N VAL A 357 5.00 3.51 23.27
CA VAL A 357 4.56 2.98 24.58
C VAL A 357 5.76 2.55 25.44
N SER A 358 6.78 1.94 24.84
CA SER A 358 8.01 1.57 25.55
C SER A 358 8.73 2.81 26.12
N PHE A 359 8.96 3.83 25.28
CA PHE A 359 9.65 5.05 25.70
C PHE A 359 8.85 5.85 26.73
N THR A 360 7.52 5.91 26.61
CA THR A 360 6.67 6.56 27.63
C THR A 360 6.70 5.83 28.97
N ALA A 361 6.70 4.49 28.98
CA ALA A 361 6.88 3.70 30.20
C ALA A 361 8.26 3.93 30.84
N ARG A 362 9.32 4.02 30.03
CA ARG A 362 10.69 4.34 30.47
C ARG A 362 10.79 5.76 31.03
N PHE A 363 10.16 6.73 30.38
CA PHE A 363 10.07 8.10 30.87
C PHE A 363 9.32 8.19 32.21
N MET A 364 8.22 7.44 32.36
CA MET A 364 7.49 7.35 33.63
C MET A 364 8.37 6.75 34.75
N ALA A 365 9.16 5.70 34.45
CA ALA A 365 10.10 5.12 35.41
C ALA A 365 11.17 6.13 35.84
N PHE A 366 11.71 6.89 34.88
CA PHE A 366 12.68 7.95 35.14
C PHE A 366 12.11 9.09 36.00
N MET A 367 10.87 9.55 35.72
CA MET A 367 10.20 10.59 36.50
C MET A 367 9.98 10.16 37.95
N ARG A 368 9.55 8.90 38.18
CA ARG A 368 9.37 8.37 39.54
C ARG A 368 10.70 8.23 40.28
N ALA A 369 11.75 7.78 39.62
CA ALA A 369 13.09 7.69 40.20
C ALA A 369 13.66 9.08 40.54
N SER A 370 13.46 10.07 39.66
CA SER A 370 13.87 11.47 39.88
C SER A 370 13.14 12.10 41.07
N HIS A 371 11.83 11.86 41.19
CA HIS A 371 11.04 12.33 42.33
C HIS A 371 11.52 11.69 43.65
N ALA A 372 11.84 10.39 43.64
CA ALA A 372 12.40 9.70 44.80
C ALA A 372 13.78 10.27 45.20
N GLN A 373 14.64 10.58 44.21
CA GLN A 373 15.94 11.20 44.47
C GLN A 373 15.78 12.58 45.10
N LEU A 374 14.89 13.41 44.55
CA LEU A 374 14.59 14.74 45.10
C LEU A 374 14.09 14.67 46.56
N TYR A 375 13.27 13.67 46.88
CA TYR A 375 12.80 13.45 48.25
C TYR A 375 13.97 13.16 49.21
N VAL A 376 14.88 12.29 48.79
CA VAL A 376 16.11 11.98 49.55
C VAL A 376 16.95 13.22 49.75
N ASP A 377 17.22 13.97 48.69
CA ASP A 377 18.09 15.15 48.71
C ASP A 377 17.55 16.25 49.66
N LEU A 378 16.22 16.35 49.80
CA LEU A 378 15.55 17.34 50.65
C LEU A 378 15.37 16.90 52.12
N HIS A 379 15.14 15.60 52.37
CA HIS A 379 14.70 15.11 53.69
C HIS A 379 15.74 14.27 54.43
N VAL A 380 16.78 13.77 53.75
CA VAL A 380 17.80 12.91 54.36
C VAL A 380 19.09 13.72 54.56
N THR A 381 19.41 14.02 55.81
CA THR A 381 20.63 14.75 56.22
C THR A 381 21.82 13.85 56.58
N ASN A 382 21.63 12.52 56.56
CA ASN A 382 22.66 11.54 56.89
C ASN A 382 23.69 11.38 55.76
N ALA A 383 24.95 11.05 56.10
CA ALA A 383 26.02 10.88 55.12
C ALA A 383 25.84 9.65 54.19
N ASP A 384 25.09 8.62 54.62
CA ASP A 384 24.85 7.39 53.88
C ASP A 384 23.36 6.99 53.89
N LEU A 385 22.80 6.63 52.72
CA LEU A 385 21.41 6.18 52.56
C LEU A 385 21.07 4.90 53.34
N VAL A 386 22.07 4.06 53.58
CA VAL A 386 21.93 2.70 54.16
C VAL A 386 21.51 2.76 55.63
N ASN A 387 21.84 3.84 56.35
CA ASN A 387 21.58 3.98 57.78
C ASN A 387 20.30 4.77 58.11
N GLY A 388 19.61 5.33 57.12
CA GLY A 388 18.38 6.10 57.31
C GLY A 388 17.11 5.25 57.10
N SER A 389 16.12 5.37 57.99
CA SER A 389 14.80 4.77 57.80
C SER A 389 14.01 5.55 56.75
N LEU A 390 13.97 5.04 55.52
CA LEU A 390 13.21 5.61 54.40
C LEU A 390 11.75 5.13 54.43
N PRO A 391 10.78 5.95 53.97
CA PRO A 391 9.42 5.48 53.70
C PRO A 391 9.44 4.32 52.70
N GLU A 392 8.53 3.34 52.86
CA GLU A 392 8.49 2.13 52.02
C GLU A 392 8.41 2.46 50.51
N ASP A 393 7.67 3.51 50.15
CA ASP A 393 7.51 3.98 48.76
C ASP A 393 8.82 4.48 48.13
N VAL A 394 9.72 5.07 48.93
CA VAL A 394 11.03 5.56 48.48
C VAL A 394 12.08 4.46 48.56
N ALA A 395 11.98 3.61 49.60
CA ALA A 395 12.86 2.47 49.79
C ALA A 395 12.80 1.47 48.61
N TYR A 396 11.63 1.31 47.98
CA TYR A 396 11.48 0.47 46.78
C TYR A 396 12.51 0.78 45.69
N PHE A 397 12.80 2.07 45.44
CA PHE A 397 13.74 2.50 44.40
C PHE A 397 15.20 2.22 44.72
N THR A 398 15.52 1.79 45.95
CA THR A 398 16.86 1.36 46.34
C THR A 398 17.11 -0.13 46.07
N TYR A 399 16.07 -0.91 45.77
CA TYR A 399 16.19 -2.37 45.63
C TYR A 399 16.78 -2.83 44.30
N ALA A 400 17.50 -3.96 44.36
CA ALA A 400 18.01 -4.69 43.21
C ALA A 400 16.90 -5.38 42.39
N ARG A 401 17.24 -5.80 41.16
CA ARG A 401 16.29 -6.32 40.15
C ARG A 401 15.46 -7.51 40.63
N ASN A 402 15.99 -8.34 41.52
CA ASN A 402 15.32 -9.52 42.08
C ASN A 402 14.07 -9.20 42.93
N LYS A 403 13.95 -7.96 43.43
CA LYS A 403 12.84 -7.51 44.29
C LYS A 403 11.88 -6.55 43.59
N TRP A 404 12.03 -6.35 42.28
CA TRP A 404 11.14 -5.47 41.52
C TRP A 404 9.75 -6.10 41.38
N LEU A 405 8.71 -5.28 41.41
CA LEU A 405 7.36 -5.75 41.15
C LEU A 405 7.25 -6.23 39.69
N PRO A 406 6.49 -7.30 39.40
CA PRO A 406 6.27 -7.75 38.02
C PRO A 406 5.60 -6.69 37.12
N SER A 407 4.83 -5.77 37.71
CA SER A 407 4.15 -4.67 37.02
C SER A 407 4.99 -3.39 36.91
N ASP A 408 6.29 -3.45 37.21
CA ASP A 408 7.17 -2.29 37.19
C ASP A 408 7.27 -1.69 35.76
N PRO A 409 7.02 -0.38 35.57
CA PRO A 409 7.12 0.28 34.26
C PRO A 409 8.45 0.03 33.53
N GLN A 410 9.55 -0.15 34.26
CA GLN A 410 10.86 -0.45 33.66
C GLN A 410 10.86 -1.83 32.98
N LEU A 411 10.30 -2.85 33.62
CA LEU A 411 10.23 -4.21 33.06
C LEU A 411 9.30 -4.26 31.84
N ASN A 412 8.17 -3.56 31.92
CA ASN A 412 7.25 -3.41 30.80
C ASN A 412 7.92 -2.69 29.61
N SER A 413 8.71 -1.64 29.87
CA SER A 413 9.47 -0.96 28.82
C SER A 413 10.51 -1.86 28.16
N GLU A 414 11.27 -2.66 28.93
CA GLU A 414 12.26 -3.60 28.39
C GLU A 414 11.59 -4.67 27.51
N GLY A 415 10.45 -5.21 27.95
CA GLY A 415 9.67 -6.19 27.19
C GLY A 415 9.12 -5.64 25.88
N LEU A 416 8.47 -4.47 25.93
CA LEU A 416 7.92 -3.81 24.74
C LEU A 416 9.01 -3.35 23.78
N TYR A 417 10.12 -2.82 24.28
CA TYR A 417 11.29 -2.47 23.46
C TYR A 417 11.82 -3.69 22.70
N SER A 418 11.91 -4.85 23.36
CA SER A 418 12.36 -6.10 22.72
C SER A 418 11.44 -6.51 21.56
N ILE A 419 10.12 -6.43 21.77
CA ILE A 419 9.12 -6.73 20.73
C ILE A 419 9.26 -5.74 19.56
N ALA A 420 9.40 -4.45 19.85
CA ALA A 420 9.58 -3.41 18.85
C ALA A 420 10.87 -3.61 18.02
N VAL A 421 11.98 -3.99 18.66
CA VAL A 421 13.23 -4.32 17.98
C VAL A 421 13.03 -5.51 17.02
N VAL A 422 12.37 -6.59 17.45
CA VAL A 422 12.07 -7.74 16.57
C VAL A 422 11.21 -7.31 15.38
N LEU A 423 10.16 -6.51 15.61
CA LEU A 423 9.30 -5.99 14.54
C LEU A 423 10.08 -5.07 13.58
N SER A 424 11.02 -4.26 14.08
CA SER A 424 11.84 -3.39 13.23
C SER A 424 12.78 -4.19 12.31
N PHE A 425 13.41 -5.27 12.80
CA PHE A 425 14.18 -6.17 11.93
C PHE A 425 13.28 -6.97 10.98
N SER A 426 12.04 -7.28 11.38
CA SER A 426 11.07 -7.93 10.51
C SER A 426 10.71 -7.07 9.29
N ARG A 427 10.87 -5.73 9.34
CA ARG A 427 10.68 -4.85 8.16
C ARG A 427 11.65 -5.17 7.01
N ILE A 428 12.87 -5.66 7.29
CA ILE A 428 13.82 -6.14 6.26
C ILE A 428 13.49 -7.57 5.82
N ALA A 429 13.07 -8.43 6.75
CA ALA A 429 12.89 -9.86 6.50
C ALA A 429 11.50 -10.26 5.98
N CYS A 430 10.46 -9.44 6.18
CA CYS A 430 9.07 -9.80 5.87
C CYS A 430 8.64 -9.53 4.43
N SER A 431 9.49 -9.03 3.53
CA SER A 431 9.14 -8.86 2.10
C SER A 431 8.66 -10.15 1.41
N ALA A 432 8.64 -11.29 2.11
CA ALA A 432 8.23 -12.61 1.65
C ALA A 432 7.17 -13.35 2.50
N ALA A 433 6.42 -12.71 3.42
CA ALA A 433 5.45 -13.48 4.24
C ALA A 433 4.12 -12.79 4.49
N LYS A 434 3.02 -13.48 4.13
CA LYS A 434 1.62 -13.13 4.46
C LYS A 434 1.13 -13.87 5.73
N TYR A 435 0.10 -13.26 6.30
CA TYR A 435 -0.48 -13.27 7.65
C TYR A 435 -1.23 -14.55 8.13
N ASN A 436 -1.31 -14.78 9.47
CA ASN A 436 -2.58 -14.75 10.26
C ASN A 436 -2.34 -14.79 11.80
N PRO A 437 -3.23 -14.23 12.66
CA PRO A 437 -3.08 -14.15 14.11
C PRO A 437 -4.02 -15.11 14.86
N ALA A 438 -3.61 -15.62 16.02
CA ALA A 438 -4.52 -16.35 16.92
C ALA A 438 -4.21 -16.08 18.39
N PHE A 439 -5.28 -15.74 19.11
CA PHE A 439 -5.31 -15.36 20.52
C PHE A 439 -5.71 -16.54 21.43
N THR A 440 -5.04 -16.59 22.58
CA THR A 440 -5.58 -16.77 23.94
C THR A 440 -6.22 -18.11 24.31
N THR A 441 -5.31 -19.03 24.71
CA THR A 441 -5.42 -20.04 25.79
C THR A 441 -6.44 -21.19 25.69
N VAL A 442 -6.15 -22.51 25.73
CA VAL A 442 -5.30 -23.48 24.98
C VAL A 442 -3.77 -23.35 24.99
N GLU A 443 -3.17 -22.54 25.84
CA GLU A 443 -1.80 -22.07 25.58
C GLU A 443 -0.73 -23.14 25.77
N GLU A 444 -0.77 -23.95 26.84
CA GLU A 444 0.23 -24.98 27.07
C GLU A 444 0.03 -26.23 26.18
N SER A 445 -1.21 -26.64 25.95
CA SER A 445 -1.53 -27.75 25.04
C SER A 445 -1.22 -27.38 23.58
N PHE A 446 -1.54 -26.15 23.16
CA PHE A 446 -1.15 -25.62 21.85
C PHE A 446 0.37 -25.52 21.74
N LYS A 447 1.08 -25.02 22.76
CA LYS A 447 2.55 -24.93 22.77
C LYS A 447 3.18 -26.31 22.61
N THR A 448 2.69 -27.33 23.32
CA THR A 448 3.24 -28.69 23.27
C THR A 448 2.98 -29.37 21.91
N LEU A 449 1.79 -29.17 21.31
CA LEU A 449 1.46 -29.67 19.97
C LEU A 449 2.17 -28.88 18.87
N PHE A 450 2.29 -27.56 18.99
CA PHE A 450 3.03 -26.69 18.07
C PHE A 450 4.51 -27.08 18.00
N TRP A 451 5.17 -27.19 19.16
CA TRP A 451 6.57 -27.63 19.20
C TRP A 451 6.75 -29.09 18.78
N SER A 452 5.70 -29.93 18.85
CA SER A 452 5.76 -31.32 18.36
C SER A 452 5.87 -31.42 16.83
N ILE A 453 5.28 -30.48 16.09
CA ILE A 453 5.43 -30.38 14.63
C ILE A 453 6.91 -30.20 14.24
N PHE A 454 7.67 -29.46 15.05
CA PHE A 454 9.11 -29.24 14.87
C PHE A 454 10.00 -30.29 15.56
N GLY A 455 9.41 -31.31 16.18
CA GLY A 455 10.15 -32.36 16.91
C GLY A 455 10.78 -31.90 18.23
N LEU A 456 10.41 -30.73 18.75
CA LEU A 456 10.95 -30.14 19.99
C LEU A 456 10.11 -30.48 21.23
N SER A 457 9.01 -31.23 21.07
CA SER A 457 8.18 -31.71 22.18
C SER A 457 8.60 -33.10 22.65
N GLY A 458 8.87 -33.25 23.95
CA GLY A 458 9.26 -34.51 24.56
C GLY A 458 8.07 -35.46 24.76
N VAL A 459 8.28 -36.75 24.45
CA VAL A 459 7.32 -37.86 24.65
C VAL A 459 6.93 -38.05 26.15
N ILE A 460 7.73 -37.48 27.06
CA ILE A 460 7.53 -37.47 28.51
C ILE A 460 6.29 -36.65 28.93
N SER A 461 5.84 -35.72 28.08
CA SER A 461 4.64 -34.89 28.33
C SER A 461 3.34 -35.69 28.42
N VAL A 462 3.32 -36.94 27.92
CA VAL A 462 2.16 -37.85 27.94
C VAL A 462 2.13 -38.74 29.19
N VAL A 463 3.26 -38.83 29.92
CA VAL A 463 3.38 -39.68 31.11
C VAL A 463 2.70 -39.02 32.31
N LEU A 464 1.73 -39.72 32.90
CA LEU A 464 0.99 -39.24 34.09
C LEU A 464 1.69 -39.68 35.39
N LYS A 465 1.54 -38.89 36.45
CA LYS A 465 2.08 -39.23 37.79
C LYS A 465 1.31 -40.35 38.51
N TYR A 466 0.10 -40.71 38.05
CA TYR A 466 -0.76 -41.74 38.64
C TYR A 466 -0.80 -42.98 37.74
N ASP A 467 -0.97 -44.16 38.35
CA ASP A 467 -0.89 -45.48 37.69
C ASP A 467 -2.14 -45.82 36.84
N HIS A 468 -2.55 -44.88 35.98
CA HIS A 468 -3.66 -45.05 35.03
C HIS A 468 -3.12 -45.42 33.64
N LYS A 469 -2.59 -46.64 33.53
CA LYS A 469 -1.98 -47.18 32.31
C LYS A 469 -2.89 -47.15 31.08
N LEU A 470 -4.21 -47.21 31.26
CA LEU A 470 -5.18 -47.11 30.16
C LEU A 470 -5.22 -45.70 29.57
N ILE A 471 -5.21 -44.66 30.41
CA ILE A 471 -5.26 -43.25 29.97
C ILE A 471 -3.95 -42.87 29.29
N GLU A 472 -2.82 -43.32 29.83
CA GLU A 472 -1.48 -43.11 29.26
C GLU A 472 -1.34 -43.76 27.88
N ASN A 473 -1.78 -45.02 27.71
CA ASN A 473 -1.76 -45.71 26.41
C ASN A 473 -2.64 -45.01 25.37
N ILE A 474 -3.82 -44.54 25.77
CA ILE A 474 -4.70 -43.75 24.88
C ILE A 474 -4.01 -42.44 24.47
N GLY A 475 -3.32 -41.77 25.41
CA GLY A 475 -2.52 -40.58 25.14
C GLY A 475 -1.41 -40.82 24.10
N TYR A 476 -0.67 -41.93 24.22
CA TYR A 476 0.37 -42.29 23.25
C TYR A 476 -0.19 -42.56 21.86
N VAL A 477 -1.32 -43.26 21.77
CA VAL A 477 -1.97 -43.54 20.48
C VAL A 477 -2.46 -42.25 19.83
N ILE A 478 -3.13 -41.37 20.58
CA ILE A 478 -3.62 -40.09 20.06
C ILE A 478 -2.44 -39.20 19.60
N TYR A 479 -1.38 -39.10 20.39
CA TYR A 479 -0.19 -38.32 20.04
C TYR A 479 0.55 -38.89 18.83
N GLY A 480 0.65 -40.22 18.72
CA GLY A 480 1.24 -40.89 17.56
C GLY A 480 0.45 -40.66 16.27
N VAL A 481 -0.88 -40.83 16.33
CA VAL A 481 -1.77 -40.57 15.19
C VAL A 481 -1.71 -39.10 14.79
N TYR A 482 -1.71 -38.17 15.75
CA TYR A 482 -1.55 -36.74 15.49
C TYR A 482 -0.26 -36.45 14.70
N ASN A 483 0.89 -36.96 15.13
CA ASN A 483 2.16 -36.73 14.44
C ASN A 483 2.18 -37.33 13.03
N VAL A 484 1.64 -38.53 12.83
CA VAL A 484 1.54 -39.15 11.50
C VAL A 484 0.65 -38.31 10.58
N THR A 485 -0.53 -37.89 11.05
CA THR A 485 -1.44 -37.07 10.25
C THR A 485 -0.85 -35.68 9.94
N MET A 486 -0.28 -34.99 10.93
CA MET A 486 0.25 -33.64 10.75
C MET A 486 1.53 -33.63 9.89
N VAL A 487 2.48 -34.53 10.17
CA VAL A 487 3.79 -34.50 9.51
C VAL A 487 3.78 -35.26 8.19
N VAL A 488 3.10 -36.41 8.09
CA VAL A 488 3.12 -37.21 6.85
C VAL A 488 2.01 -36.79 5.90
N VAL A 489 0.79 -36.56 6.40
CA VAL A 489 -0.34 -36.24 5.50
C VAL A 489 -0.35 -34.75 5.18
N LEU A 490 -0.42 -33.87 6.18
CA LEU A 490 -0.58 -32.43 5.92
C LEU A 490 0.67 -31.79 5.29
N LEU A 491 1.89 -32.19 5.66
CA LEU A 491 3.08 -31.65 5.02
C LEU A 491 3.14 -32.02 3.54
N ASN A 492 2.83 -33.28 3.19
CA ASN A 492 2.82 -33.71 1.79
C ASN A 492 1.70 -33.04 0.99
N MET A 493 0.52 -32.86 1.59
CA MET A 493 -0.56 -32.08 0.95
C MET A 493 -0.19 -30.61 0.80
N LEU A 494 0.48 -30.00 1.79
CA LEU A 494 0.94 -28.62 1.73
C LEU A 494 1.99 -28.43 0.62
N ILE A 495 2.97 -29.33 0.51
CA ILE A 495 3.96 -29.31 -0.57
C ILE A 495 3.26 -29.42 -1.93
N ALA A 496 2.29 -30.33 -2.08
CA ALA A 496 1.54 -30.48 -3.32
C ALA A 496 0.73 -29.22 -3.67
N MET A 497 0.04 -28.61 -2.70
CA MET A 497 -0.71 -27.37 -2.90
C MET A 497 0.22 -26.20 -3.23
N ILE A 498 1.36 -26.07 -2.53
CA ILE A 498 2.36 -25.03 -2.80
C ILE A 498 2.90 -25.20 -4.21
N ASN A 499 3.24 -26.42 -4.64
CA ASN A 499 3.75 -26.67 -5.99
C ASN A 499 2.76 -26.26 -7.08
N HIS A 500 1.48 -26.58 -6.93
CA HIS A 500 0.45 -26.15 -7.89
C HIS A 500 0.31 -24.63 -7.90
N SER A 501 0.23 -24.00 -6.71
CA SER A 501 0.13 -22.53 -6.61
C SER A 501 1.38 -21.81 -7.13
N TYR A 502 2.58 -22.39 -6.95
CA TYR A 502 3.83 -21.83 -7.42
C TYR A 502 3.87 -21.81 -8.95
N GLN A 503 3.41 -22.88 -9.61
CA GLN A 503 3.35 -22.92 -11.08
C GLN A 503 2.45 -21.83 -11.65
N GLU A 504 1.27 -21.61 -11.05
CA GLU A 504 0.37 -20.52 -11.49
C GLU A 504 0.99 -19.13 -11.26
N ILE A 505 1.73 -18.93 -10.17
CA ILE A 505 2.35 -17.63 -9.84
C ILE A 505 3.62 -17.39 -10.68
N GLU A 506 4.39 -18.43 -11.00
CA GLU A 506 5.66 -18.32 -11.73
C GLU A 506 5.45 -17.76 -13.15
N GLU A 507 4.34 -18.13 -13.81
CA GLU A 507 4.00 -17.62 -15.15
C GLU A 507 3.84 -16.09 -15.18
N ASP A 508 3.31 -15.49 -14.11
CA ASP A 508 3.03 -14.05 -14.01
C ASP A 508 4.05 -13.29 -13.12
N ALA A 509 5.04 -13.97 -12.54
CA ALA A 509 5.93 -13.42 -11.52
C ALA A 509 6.72 -12.18 -11.98
N ASP A 510 7.18 -12.13 -13.23
CA ASP A 510 7.91 -10.98 -13.77
C ASP A 510 6.98 -9.75 -13.94
N VAL A 511 5.73 -9.97 -14.32
CA VAL A 511 4.71 -8.92 -14.47
C VAL A 511 4.38 -8.34 -13.09
N GLU A 512 4.12 -9.21 -12.10
CA GLU A 512 3.87 -8.80 -10.71
C GLU A 512 5.05 -8.05 -10.11
N TRP A 513 6.28 -8.54 -10.31
CA TRP A 513 7.49 -7.87 -9.83
C TRP A 513 7.66 -6.49 -10.46
N LYS A 514 7.47 -6.35 -11.79
CA LYS A 514 7.55 -5.05 -12.48
C LYS A 514 6.50 -4.06 -11.99
N PHE A 515 5.28 -4.53 -11.71
CA PHE A 515 4.21 -3.73 -11.14
C PHE A 515 4.54 -3.27 -9.71
N ALA A 516 4.94 -4.19 -8.84
CA ALA A 516 5.33 -3.86 -7.46
C ALA A 516 6.51 -2.88 -7.43
N ARG A 517 7.50 -3.09 -8.30
CA ARG A 517 8.62 -2.17 -8.48
C ARG A 517 8.18 -0.81 -9.00
N ALA A 518 7.20 -0.75 -9.91
CA ALA A 518 6.68 0.51 -10.40
C ALA A 518 5.95 1.28 -9.29
N LYS A 519 5.07 0.62 -8.52
CA LYS A 519 4.39 1.21 -7.35
C LYS A 519 5.40 1.81 -6.37
N LEU A 520 6.48 1.09 -6.07
CA LEU A 520 7.57 1.59 -5.21
C LEU A 520 8.29 2.81 -5.79
N ARG A 521 8.50 2.87 -7.11
CA ARG A 521 9.13 4.04 -7.72
C ARG A 521 8.21 5.25 -7.68
N LEU A 522 6.93 5.02 -7.86
CA LEU A 522 5.90 6.06 -7.91
C LEU A 522 5.78 6.79 -6.58
N SER A 523 5.81 6.06 -5.47
CA SER A 523 5.83 6.66 -4.13
C SER A 523 7.07 7.53 -3.86
N CYS A 524 8.13 7.45 -4.67
CA CYS A 524 9.30 8.33 -4.56
C CYS A 524 9.24 9.55 -5.49
N PHE A 525 8.31 9.64 -6.43
CA PHE A 525 8.17 10.83 -7.27
C PHE A 525 7.51 11.98 -6.51
N ASP A 526 6.63 11.69 -5.55
CA ASP A 526 5.96 12.71 -4.75
C ASP A 526 6.96 13.65 -4.05
N GLU A 527 6.68 14.96 -4.09
CA GLU A 527 7.60 16.00 -3.59
C GLU A 527 7.62 16.08 -2.05
N GLY A 528 6.58 15.58 -1.37
CA GLY A 528 6.29 15.80 0.05
C GLY A 528 7.18 15.10 1.08
N SER A 529 8.20 14.32 0.68
CA SER A 529 9.07 13.53 1.59
C SER A 529 10.51 13.39 1.08
N THR A 530 11.16 14.51 0.76
CA THR A 530 12.52 14.50 0.18
C THR A 530 13.61 14.09 1.19
N LEU A 531 13.49 14.47 2.47
CA LEU A 531 14.42 14.06 3.52
C LEU A 531 13.89 12.88 4.34
N PRO A 532 14.74 11.89 4.69
CA PRO A 532 14.36 10.80 5.58
C PRO A 532 14.35 11.24 7.05
N PRO A 533 13.60 10.53 7.93
CA PRO A 533 13.79 10.64 9.39
C PRO A 533 15.28 10.48 9.74
N PRO A 534 15.85 11.22 10.71
CA PRO A 534 15.25 12.20 11.62
C PRO A 534 15.15 13.62 11.04
N PHE A 535 15.81 13.89 9.91
CA PHE A 535 15.99 15.24 9.34
C PHE A 535 14.71 15.86 8.75
N MET A 536 13.59 15.12 8.77
CA MET A 536 12.31 15.61 8.27
C MET A 536 11.68 16.68 9.18
N GLN A 537 11.92 16.66 10.49
CA GLN A 537 11.33 17.64 11.42
C GLN A 537 11.74 19.08 11.11
N GLY A 538 12.99 19.30 10.68
CA GLY A 538 13.45 20.61 10.24
C GLY A 538 12.88 21.05 8.89
N GLN A 539 12.39 20.11 8.06
CA GLN A 539 11.81 20.42 6.76
C GLN A 539 10.36 20.92 6.88
N ALA A 540 9.56 20.38 7.80
CA ALA A 540 8.16 20.80 8.00
C ALA A 540 8.02 22.31 8.31
N GLN A 541 9.02 22.89 8.97
CA GLN A 541 9.04 24.30 9.31
C GLN A 541 9.47 25.20 8.15
N ILE A 542 10.27 24.67 7.21
CA ILE A 542 10.71 25.37 6.00
C ILE A 542 9.61 25.31 4.93
N ASP A 543 8.97 24.14 4.78
CA ASP A 543 7.89 23.95 3.81
C ASP A 543 6.68 24.86 4.17
N SER A 544 6.33 24.99 5.46
CA SER A 544 5.28 25.93 5.91
C SER A 544 5.60 27.39 5.61
N GLU A 545 6.86 27.79 5.74
CA GLU A 545 7.30 29.16 5.46
C GLU A 545 7.34 29.43 3.95
N SER A 546 7.66 28.41 3.14
CA SER A 546 7.68 28.50 1.68
C SER A 546 6.29 28.51 1.04
N ASP A 547 5.33 27.77 1.60
CA ASP A 547 3.94 27.75 1.14
C ASP A 547 3.24 29.09 1.44
N GLU A 548 3.54 29.70 2.59
CA GLU A 548 3.03 31.03 2.96
C GLU A 548 3.57 32.12 2.00
N ILE A 549 4.86 32.07 1.65
CA ILE A 549 5.47 32.97 0.65
C ILE A 549 4.90 32.74 -0.75
N ASN A 550 4.65 31.49 -1.15
CA ASN A 550 4.08 31.18 -2.47
C ASN A 550 2.61 31.62 -2.59
N GLU A 551 1.81 31.48 -1.52
CA GLU A 551 0.45 32.04 -1.46
C GLU A 551 0.47 33.57 -1.59
N GLU A 552 1.38 34.24 -0.88
CA GLU A 552 1.53 35.70 -0.91
C GLU A 552 1.92 36.20 -2.33
N ILE A 553 2.88 35.53 -2.98
CA ILE A 553 3.27 35.83 -4.37
C ILE A 553 2.11 35.56 -5.35
N LYS A 554 1.35 34.49 -5.16
CA LYS A 554 0.20 34.15 -6.02
C LYS A 554 -0.91 35.19 -5.88
N GLN A 555 -1.12 35.70 -4.66
CA GLN A 555 -2.07 36.76 -4.37
C GLN A 555 -1.63 38.08 -5.03
N ASP A 556 -0.34 38.43 -4.96
CA ASP A 556 0.23 39.61 -5.62
C ASP A 556 0.14 39.53 -7.16
N ILE A 557 0.44 38.38 -7.77
CA ILE A 557 0.32 38.17 -9.22
C ILE A 557 -1.14 38.27 -9.65
N SER A 558 -2.07 37.73 -8.86
CA SER A 558 -3.50 37.85 -9.15
C SER A 558 -3.98 39.30 -9.09
N SER A 559 -3.51 40.07 -8.11
CA SER A 559 -3.79 41.50 -7.95
C SER A 559 -3.27 42.32 -9.14
N LEU A 560 -2.01 42.11 -9.53
CA LEU A 560 -1.38 42.73 -10.71
C LEU A 560 -2.13 42.41 -12.01
N ARG A 561 -2.63 41.19 -12.15
CA ARG A 561 -3.43 40.78 -13.32
C ARG A 561 -4.76 41.53 -13.37
N TYR A 562 -5.40 41.75 -12.23
CA TYR A 562 -6.63 42.55 -12.16
C TYR A 562 -6.37 44.03 -12.48
N GLU A 563 -5.30 44.63 -11.96
CA GLU A 563 -4.93 46.03 -12.29
C GLU A 563 -4.61 46.22 -13.78
N LEU A 564 -3.88 45.29 -14.40
CA LEU A 564 -3.55 45.33 -15.84
C LEU A 564 -4.77 45.12 -16.74
N LEU A 565 -5.75 44.32 -16.30
CA LEU A 565 -7.03 44.17 -17.01
C LEU A 565 -7.88 45.44 -16.90
N GLU A 566 -7.84 46.12 -15.75
CA GLU A 566 -8.57 47.37 -15.54
C GLU A 566 -7.96 48.55 -16.32
N GLU A 567 -6.63 48.60 -16.46
CA GLU A 567 -5.93 49.57 -17.33
C GLU A 567 -6.21 49.35 -18.82
N ASN A 568 -6.22 48.10 -19.30
CA ASN A 568 -6.52 47.79 -20.71
C ASN A 568 -7.98 48.05 -21.11
N HIS A 569 -8.90 48.12 -20.15
CA HIS A 569 -10.29 48.51 -20.39
C HIS A 569 -10.53 50.03 -20.41
N ARG A 570 -9.61 50.86 -19.92
CA ARG A 570 -9.71 52.33 -19.99
C ARG A 570 -9.60 52.93 -21.42
N PRO A 571 -8.74 52.46 -22.34
CA PRO A 571 -8.67 53.04 -23.68
C PRO A 571 -9.90 52.72 -24.54
N LEU A 572 -10.65 51.64 -24.25
CA LEU A 572 -11.86 51.29 -25.02
C LEU A 572 -13.08 52.14 -24.63
N LYS A 573 -13.18 52.55 -23.36
CA LYS A 573 -14.29 53.39 -22.87
C LYS A 573 -14.23 54.83 -23.36
N ASN A 574 -13.04 55.35 -23.66
CA ASN A 574 -12.87 56.71 -24.19
C ASN A 574 -13.03 56.80 -25.72
N LEU A 575 -13.14 55.67 -26.42
CA LEU A 575 -13.46 55.61 -27.86
C LEU A 575 -14.96 55.38 -28.14
N LEU A 576 -15.77 55.16 -27.10
CA LEU A 576 -17.21 54.89 -27.17
C LEU A 576 -18.09 56.02 -26.60
N ASN A 577 -17.52 57.19 -26.30
CA ASN A 577 -18.25 58.41 -25.93
C ASN A 577 -18.05 59.52 -26.95
#